data_AF-A0A8J4UX04-F1
#
_entry.id   AF-A0A8J4UX04-F1
#
_cell.length_a   1.000
_cell.length_b   1.000
_cell.length_c   1.000
_cell.angle_alpha   90.00
_cell.angle_beta   90.00
_cell.angle_gamma   90.00
#
_symmetry.space_group_name_H-M   'P 1'
#
loop_
_entity.id
_entity.type
_entity.pdbx_description
1 polymer ?
#
loop_
_entity_poly.entity_id
_entity_poly.type
_entity_poly.pdbx_seq_one_letter_code
_entity_poly.pdbx_strand_id
1 'polypeptide(L)'
;MKTRFNFYIFVLLVLFNQCVLSAVLDIYVDPKSTAADDGCGSDALTACRSLPVAVAQYQKQVGNQQDNSVVVHLVDGVYGGNENGNVNIYALNITLLPVSATPNVVFQGSTTSNSSALLFVQEPQSDISANISRITNVVVEKITFTKFNSMMIVSSFLQFGSLSLSVDNCVFSENSRTANTTGGGIVSIDGARNNTKSYTVSIKNSQFTQNSAVTGSALYFGFNVVGSIDSCTFSGNTATRGSAVLYSSYSVVSVSNSVFENQVSRQDCSTITLFQEGASVSVFNNCSFNGNNAYGRGGVLCLHDSNANITNSNFNNNRASSNGGSIFTSAAYTTLYSVNFINNTAQKGGAMSVQDEAFVKSFNCVYDTNSAIGDGGAISVEFATLQLFNSVMKSSTGNDRGGALYTYHSQIALENSTIDGNLAPFGGAIYCSASDMSISGTTVSNNTDTHYGTHSYEYEDGSMEILVNDRNIYCSQFPAYTFCTISGDQEFSSLCGEVYVVNKPSGLSKGQLAGIIIGSIMGAAVLAFGFGVLWAKSTISEIFTPLKATINEDEDEENSGGEVKHL
;
A
#
# COMPACT_ATOMS: atom_id res chain seq x y z
N MET A 1 -25.24 60.17 -28.50
CA MET A 1 -24.05 59.61 -29.20
C MET A 1 -22.91 59.25 -28.25
N LYS A 2 -22.50 60.12 -27.31
CA LYS A 2 -21.40 59.82 -26.35
C LYS A 2 -21.61 58.58 -25.46
N THR A 3 -22.84 58.27 -25.05
CA THR A 3 -23.14 57.11 -24.18
C THR A 3 -23.09 55.76 -24.88
N ARG A 4 -23.38 55.70 -26.19
CA ARG A 4 -23.22 54.45 -26.98
C ARG A 4 -21.75 54.17 -27.28
N PHE A 5 -20.95 55.20 -27.54
CA PHE A 5 -19.51 55.05 -27.81
C PHE A 5 -18.73 54.51 -26.59
N ASN A 6 -19.06 54.98 -25.38
CA ASN A 6 -18.46 54.45 -24.14
C ASN A 6 -18.92 53.02 -23.80
N PHE A 7 -20.15 52.63 -24.17
CA PHE A 7 -20.62 51.25 -23.97
C PHE A 7 -19.91 50.27 -24.91
N TYR A 8 -19.65 50.66 -26.17
CA TYR A 8 -18.85 49.83 -27.09
C TYR A 8 -17.39 49.73 -26.67
N ILE A 9 -16.77 50.80 -26.13
CA ILE A 9 -15.40 50.74 -25.59
C ILE A 9 -15.34 49.88 -24.33
N PHE A 10 -16.33 49.97 -23.44
CA PHE A 10 -16.39 49.13 -22.24
C PHE A 10 -16.66 47.66 -22.57
N VAL A 11 -17.53 47.38 -23.54
CA VAL A 11 -17.75 46.01 -24.05
C VAL A 11 -16.53 45.50 -24.82
N LEU A 12 -15.81 46.34 -25.58
CA LEU A 12 -14.52 45.95 -26.19
C LEU A 12 -13.43 45.71 -25.14
N LEU A 13 -13.34 46.51 -24.07
CA LEU A 13 -12.39 46.32 -22.96
C LEU A 13 -12.72 45.10 -22.10
N VAL A 14 -14.01 44.79 -21.90
CA VAL A 14 -14.47 43.59 -21.20
C VAL A 14 -14.30 42.34 -22.09
N LEU A 15 -14.52 42.45 -23.40
CA LEU A 15 -14.22 41.37 -24.36
C LEU A 15 -12.71 41.19 -24.59
N PHE A 16 -11.88 42.23 -24.45
CA PHE A 16 -10.41 42.11 -24.44
C PHE A 16 -9.89 41.51 -23.12
N ASN A 17 -10.48 41.85 -21.97
CA ASN A 17 -10.11 41.24 -20.68
C ASN A 17 -10.65 39.81 -20.48
N GLN A 18 -11.65 39.39 -21.25
CA GLN A 18 -12.14 38.00 -21.28
C GLN A 18 -11.60 37.20 -22.47
N CYS A 19 -10.70 37.78 -23.26
CA CYS A 19 -9.99 37.10 -24.35
C CYS A 19 -8.47 37.11 -24.07
N VAL A 20 -8.07 36.69 -22.86
CA VAL A 20 -6.79 36.00 -22.73
C VAL A 20 -7.08 34.57 -23.16
N LEU A 21 -7.07 34.34 -24.48
CA LEU A 21 -6.88 32.99 -24.99
C LEU A 21 -5.64 32.45 -24.26
N SER A 22 -5.78 31.37 -23.49
CA SER A 22 -4.61 30.55 -23.15
C SER A 22 -4.06 30.06 -24.49
N ALA A 23 -3.12 30.81 -25.04
CA ALA A 23 -2.47 30.47 -26.29
C ALA A 23 -1.59 29.27 -25.96
N VAL A 24 -2.01 28.09 -26.42
CA VAL A 24 -1.12 26.93 -26.46
C VAL A 24 0.05 27.34 -27.35
N LEU A 25 1.23 27.47 -26.76
CA LEU A 25 2.43 27.79 -27.51
C LEU A 25 3.17 26.51 -27.85
N ASP A 26 3.42 26.31 -29.13
CA ASP A 26 4.32 25.27 -29.61
C ASP A 26 5.76 25.74 -29.47
N ILE A 27 6.62 24.88 -28.92
CA ILE A 27 8.07 25.11 -28.86
C ILE A 27 8.84 23.89 -29.36
N TYR A 28 9.82 24.09 -30.21
CA TYR A 28 10.60 23.01 -30.81
C TYR A 28 11.92 22.82 -30.09
N VAL A 29 12.33 21.57 -29.86
CA VAL A 29 13.61 21.20 -29.26
C VAL A 29 14.32 20.16 -30.11
N ASP A 30 15.54 20.47 -30.51
CA ASP A 30 16.41 19.59 -31.28
C ASP A 30 17.77 19.49 -30.57
N PRO A 31 18.20 18.29 -30.13
CA PRO A 31 19.46 18.12 -29.42
C PRO A 31 20.69 18.40 -30.30
N LYS A 32 20.50 18.56 -31.62
CA LYS A 32 21.55 18.94 -32.59
C LYS A 32 21.50 20.42 -32.96
N SER A 33 20.56 21.19 -32.41
CA SER A 33 20.42 22.61 -32.73
C SER A 33 21.67 23.41 -32.36
N THR A 34 22.07 24.29 -33.26
CA THR A 34 23.12 25.30 -33.03
C THR A 34 22.55 26.70 -32.85
N ALA A 35 21.22 26.83 -32.70
CA ALA A 35 20.57 28.12 -32.49
C ALA A 35 21.04 28.74 -31.16
N ALA A 36 21.05 30.07 -31.10
CA ALA A 36 21.28 30.78 -29.85
C ALA A 36 20.14 30.49 -28.86
N ASP A 37 20.45 30.40 -27.57
CA ASP A 37 19.43 30.09 -26.55
C ASP A 37 18.36 31.17 -26.44
N ASP A 38 18.68 32.42 -26.80
CA ASP A 38 17.74 33.53 -26.73
C ASP A 38 16.89 33.60 -27.99
N GLY A 39 15.57 33.52 -27.81
CA GLY A 39 14.62 33.51 -28.92
C GLY A 39 14.50 32.20 -29.69
N CYS A 40 15.07 31.08 -29.19
CA CYS A 40 14.90 29.77 -29.82
C CYS A 40 13.47 29.21 -29.66
N GLY A 41 13.17 28.19 -30.47
CA GLY A 41 12.03 27.30 -30.31
C GLY A 41 10.78 27.70 -31.08
N SER A 42 10.78 28.82 -31.81
CA SER A 42 9.62 29.27 -32.61
C SER A 42 9.26 28.34 -33.76
N ASP A 43 10.23 27.58 -34.28
CA ASP A 43 10.04 26.57 -35.32
C ASP A 43 11.15 25.51 -35.25
N ALA A 44 11.03 24.47 -36.07
CA ALA A 44 12.01 23.38 -36.13
C ALA A 44 13.41 23.82 -36.60
N LEU A 45 13.54 24.91 -37.38
CA LEU A 45 14.84 25.40 -37.86
C LEU A 45 15.59 26.19 -36.79
N THR A 46 14.85 26.80 -35.87
CA THR A 46 15.34 27.61 -34.75
C THR A 46 15.12 26.91 -33.41
N ALA A 47 14.96 25.59 -33.42
CA ALA A 47 14.64 24.79 -32.24
C ALA A 47 15.64 25.03 -31.10
N CYS A 48 15.15 25.01 -29.85
CA CYS A 48 16.02 25.09 -28.69
C CYS A 48 16.88 23.83 -28.58
N ARG A 49 18.12 23.98 -28.08
CA ARG A 49 19.05 22.84 -27.98
C ARG A 49 18.72 21.85 -26.85
N SER A 50 17.95 22.27 -25.85
CA SER A 50 17.59 21.43 -24.71
C SER A 50 16.24 21.82 -24.11
N LEU A 51 15.65 20.87 -23.38
CA LEU A 51 14.35 21.05 -22.73
C LEU A 51 14.35 22.20 -21.68
N PRO A 52 15.35 22.35 -20.80
CA PRO A 52 15.39 23.48 -19.88
C PRO A 52 15.43 24.83 -20.57
N VAL A 53 16.18 24.96 -21.68
CA VAL A 53 16.25 26.20 -22.46
C VAL A 53 14.89 26.52 -23.05
N ALA A 54 14.21 25.52 -23.62
CA ALA A 54 12.87 25.68 -24.18
C ALA A 54 11.86 26.17 -23.13
N VAL A 55 11.80 25.50 -21.98
CA VAL A 55 10.86 25.89 -20.91
C VAL A 55 11.18 27.29 -20.35
N ALA A 56 12.46 27.65 -20.23
CA ALA A 56 12.86 28.99 -19.82
C ALA A 56 12.45 30.07 -20.84
N GLN A 57 12.58 29.79 -22.13
CA GLN A 57 12.12 30.69 -23.20
C GLN A 57 10.61 30.86 -23.17
N TYR A 58 9.85 29.79 -22.98
CA TYR A 58 8.41 29.87 -22.78
C TYR A 58 8.04 30.76 -21.60
N GLN A 59 8.64 30.51 -20.42
CA GLN A 59 8.34 31.27 -19.20
C GLN A 59 8.64 32.77 -19.33
N LYS A 60 9.67 33.16 -20.10
CA LYS A 60 9.94 34.57 -20.44
C LYS A 60 8.80 35.23 -21.23
N GLN A 61 8.13 34.48 -22.11
CA GLN A 61 7.09 35.02 -23.00
C GLN A 61 5.75 35.20 -22.30
N VAL A 62 5.34 34.22 -21.49
CA VAL A 62 4.01 34.22 -20.86
C VAL A 62 3.98 34.77 -19.43
N GLY A 63 5.15 34.94 -18.79
CA GLY A 63 5.25 35.30 -17.37
C GLY A 63 4.61 34.26 -16.44
N ASN A 64 4.51 34.57 -15.14
CA ASN A 64 3.93 33.67 -14.12
C ASN A 64 2.37 33.68 -14.07
N GLN A 65 1.73 33.80 -15.24
CA GLN A 65 0.26 33.79 -15.37
C GLN A 65 -0.31 32.38 -15.12
N GLN A 66 -1.60 32.28 -14.76
CA GLN A 66 -2.30 31.00 -14.54
C GLN A 66 -2.55 30.24 -15.85
N ASP A 67 -2.59 28.90 -15.78
CA ASP A 67 -3.07 27.97 -16.81
C ASP A 67 -2.35 28.04 -18.17
N ASN A 68 -1.09 28.45 -18.13
CA ASN A 68 -0.19 28.49 -19.26
C ASN A 68 0.04 27.08 -19.80
N SER A 69 -0.23 26.90 -21.10
CA SER A 69 -0.09 25.62 -21.80
C SER A 69 0.99 25.69 -22.86
N VAL A 70 1.87 24.68 -22.89
CA VAL A 70 2.98 24.55 -23.83
C VAL A 70 3.03 23.14 -24.40
N VAL A 71 3.21 23.05 -25.72
CA VAL A 71 3.49 21.79 -26.41
C VAL A 71 4.94 21.84 -26.86
N VAL A 72 5.74 20.92 -26.33
CA VAL A 72 7.16 20.78 -26.67
C VAL A 72 7.29 19.70 -27.74
N HIS A 73 7.61 20.14 -28.95
CA HIS A 73 7.88 19.31 -30.12
C HIS A 73 9.32 18.83 -30.11
N LEU A 74 9.51 17.54 -29.94
CA LEU A 74 10.83 16.91 -29.84
C LEU A 74 11.25 16.31 -31.18
N VAL A 75 12.35 16.81 -31.73
CA VAL A 75 12.98 16.25 -32.94
C VAL A 75 13.71 14.94 -32.61
N ASP A 76 13.68 13.98 -33.52
CA ASP A 76 14.34 12.68 -33.33
C ASP A 76 15.82 12.83 -32.99
N GLY A 77 16.24 12.21 -31.89
CA GLY A 77 17.59 12.34 -31.37
C GLY A 77 17.75 11.81 -29.95
N VAL A 78 19.01 11.79 -29.52
CA VAL A 78 19.39 11.45 -28.16
C VAL A 78 19.62 12.73 -27.37
N TYR A 79 18.73 12.98 -26.41
CA TYR A 79 18.80 14.07 -25.45
C TYR A 79 19.63 13.60 -24.26
N GLY A 80 20.95 13.69 -24.42
CA GLY A 80 21.92 13.21 -23.45
C GLY A 80 22.37 14.27 -22.44
N GLY A 81 22.97 13.79 -21.35
CA GLY A 81 23.74 14.61 -20.41
C GLY A 81 22.91 15.41 -19.41
N ASN A 82 23.60 16.11 -18.50
CA ASN A 82 22.97 16.92 -17.44
C ASN A 82 22.21 18.16 -18.00
N GLU A 83 22.33 18.45 -19.30
CA GLU A 83 21.69 19.60 -19.96
C GLU A 83 20.19 19.42 -20.18
N ASN A 84 19.69 18.19 -20.07
CA ASN A 84 18.28 17.86 -20.28
C ASN A 84 17.63 17.39 -18.98
N GLY A 85 17.88 18.10 -17.87
CA GLY A 85 17.23 17.81 -16.60
C GLY A 85 17.07 19.06 -15.74
N ASN A 86 16.52 18.86 -14.55
CA ASN A 86 16.24 19.89 -13.56
C ASN A 86 15.25 20.96 -14.05
N VAL A 87 14.17 20.55 -14.72
CA VAL A 87 13.14 21.47 -15.21
C VAL A 87 11.99 21.56 -14.19
N ASN A 88 11.83 22.72 -13.54
CA ASN A 88 10.65 22.99 -12.71
C ASN A 88 9.46 23.35 -13.58
N ILE A 89 8.38 22.59 -13.46
CA ILE A 89 7.15 22.76 -14.25
C ILE A 89 5.93 23.09 -13.38
N TYR A 90 6.12 23.54 -12.15
CA TYR A 90 5.01 23.94 -11.30
C TYR A 90 4.11 24.98 -11.98
N ALA A 91 2.79 24.74 -11.93
CA ALA A 91 1.75 25.56 -12.54
C ALA A 91 1.76 25.64 -14.07
N LEU A 92 2.37 24.64 -14.72
CA LEU A 92 2.45 24.54 -16.17
C LEU A 92 1.62 23.36 -16.68
N ASN A 93 0.91 23.56 -17.79
CA ASN A 93 0.36 22.47 -18.60
C ASN A 93 1.37 22.17 -19.72
N ILE A 94 2.17 21.12 -19.56
CA ILE A 94 3.23 20.76 -20.51
C ILE A 94 2.91 19.44 -21.20
N THR A 95 3.00 19.43 -22.54
CA THR A 95 2.92 18.23 -23.35
C THR A 95 4.26 18.00 -24.05
N LEU A 96 4.88 16.85 -23.84
CA LEU A 96 6.10 16.43 -24.56
C LEU A 96 5.70 15.46 -25.67
N LEU A 97 5.87 15.89 -26.92
CA LEU A 97 5.43 15.14 -28.09
C LEU A 97 6.53 15.08 -29.15
N PRO A 98 6.90 13.89 -29.65
CA PRO A 98 7.78 13.78 -30.80
C PRO A 98 7.15 14.34 -32.08
N VAL A 99 7.97 14.97 -32.93
CA VAL A 99 7.54 15.50 -34.24
C VAL A 99 7.25 14.37 -35.25
N SER A 100 7.96 13.25 -35.14
CA SER A 100 7.90 12.13 -36.08
C SER A 100 6.77 11.15 -35.76
N ALA A 101 6.16 10.58 -36.80
CA ALA A 101 5.11 9.58 -36.67
C ALA A 101 5.62 8.22 -36.13
N THR A 102 6.89 7.90 -36.38
CA THR A 102 7.62 6.74 -35.82
C THR A 102 8.83 7.27 -35.05
N PRO A 103 8.61 7.84 -33.85
CA PRO A 103 9.60 8.68 -33.23
C PRO A 103 10.78 7.90 -32.67
N ASN A 104 11.95 8.52 -32.72
CA ASN A 104 13.18 8.07 -32.09
C ASN A 104 13.71 9.18 -31.18
N VAL A 105 12.90 9.52 -30.17
CA VAL A 105 13.23 10.50 -29.14
C VAL A 105 13.66 9.74 -27.89
N VAL A 106 14.95 9.86 -27.57
CA VAL A 106 15.56 9.15 -26.43
C VAL A 106 16.14 10.17 -25.46
N PHE A 107 15.57 10.27 -24.27
CA PHE A 107 16.25 10.92 -23.15
C PHE A 107 17.18 9.91 -22.50
N GLN A 108 18.47 10.23 -22.50
CA GLN A 108 19.50 9.36 -21.96
C GLN A 108 20.20 10.04 -20.79
N GLY A 109 20.04 9.46 -19.59
CA GLY A 109 20.70 9.94 -18.38
C GLY A 109 22.22 9.71 -18.36
N SER A 110 22.87 10.20 -17.31
CA SER A 110 24.28 9.96 -17.01
C SER A 110 24.42 8.89 -15.92
N THR A 111 25.29 7.91 -16.11
CA THR A 111 25.60 6.88 -15.09
C THR A 111 26.68 7.31 -14.10
N THR A 112 27.36 8.45 -14.33
CA THR A 112 28.58 8.85 -13.59
C THR A 112 28.39 10.03 -12.63
N SER A 113 27.28 10.78 -12.74
CA SER A 113 26.95 11.91 -11.87
C SER A 113 25.53 11.77 -11.37
N ASN A 114 25.24 11.94 -10.07
CA ASN A 114 23.87 11.99 -9.53
C ASN A 114 23.06 13.00 -10.36
N SER A 115 22.33 12.54 -11.37
CA SER A 115 21.64 13.43 -12.29
C SER A 115 20.45 14.05 -11.55
N SER A 116 20.14 15.31 -11.78
CA SER A 116 18.87 15.87 -11.33
C SER A 116 17.72 15.19 -12.08
N ALA A 117 16.53 15.18 -11.50
CA ALA A 117 15.37 14.64 -12.19
C ALA A 117 15.11 15.37 -13.50
N LEU A 118 14.57 14.69 -14.53
CA LEU A 118 14.25 15.34 -15.82
C LEU A 118 13.26 16.49 -15.59
N LEU A 119 12.11 16.17 -14.99
CA LEU A 119 11.08 17.12 -14.59
C LEU A 119 10.88 17.04 -13.08
N PHE A 120 10.67 18.19 -12.45
CA PHE A 120 10.20 18.23 -11.08
C PHE A 120 9.10 19.26 -10.88
N VAL A 121 8.23 18.99 -9.92
CA VAL A 121 7.15 19.88 -9.50
C VAL A 121 7.48 20.33 -8.08
N GLN A 122 7.81 21.62 -7.96
CA GLN A 122 8.10 22.24 -6.68
C GLN A 122 7.39 23.59 -6.56
N GLU A 123 6.59 23.71 -5.50
CA GLU A 123 5.90 24.94 -5.15
C GLU A 123 6.88 26.07 -4.77
N PRO A 124 6.72 27.28 -5.33
CA PRO A 124 7.48 28.43 -4.89
C PRO A 124 6.99 28.90 -3.51
N GLN A 125 7.91 29.35 -2.67
CA GLN A 125 7.61 29.84 -1.32
C GLN A 125 6.62 31.02 -1.29
N SER A 126 6.56 31.82 -2.37
CA SER A 126 5.58 32.88 -2.53
C SER A 126 4.15 32.37 -2.55
N ASP A 127 3.90 31.28 -3.28
CA ASP A 127 2.56 30.70 -3.44
C ASP A 127 2.14 29.97 -2.16
N ILE A 128 3.10 29.31 -1.50
CA ILE A 128 2.90 28.73 -0.15
C ILE A 128 2.49 29.82 0.83
N SER A 129 3.21 30.94 0.88
CA SER A 129 2.92 32.05 1.81
C SER A 129 1.58 32.73 1.53
N ALA A 130 1.15 32.73 0.27
CA ALA A 130 -0.09 33.33 -0.18
C ALA A 130 -1.29 32.34 -0.21
N ASN A 131 -1.07 31.07 0.15
CA ASN A 131 -2.06 29.99 0.05
C ASN A 131 -2.67 29.86 -1.37
N ILE A 132 -1.87 30.04 -2.41
CA ILE A 132 -2.34 29.97 -3.80
C ILE A 132 -2.25 28.53 -4.30
N SER A 133 -3.40 27.94 -4.64
CA SER A 133 -3.48 26.62 -5.27
C SER A 133 -3.32 26.74 -6.79
N ARG A 134 -2.43 25.93 -7.38
CA ARG A 134 -2.23 25.83 -8.83
C ARG A 134 -2.23 24.39 -9.29
N ILE A 135 -2.57 24.17 -10.56
CA ILE A 135 -2.61 22.85 -11.19
C ILE A 135 -1.40 22.73 -12.12
N THR A 136 -0.74 21.58 -12.08
CA THR A 136 0.29 21.19 -13.04
C THR A 136 -0.21 19.99 -13.84
N ASN A 137 -0.24 20.09 -15.16
CA ASN A 137 -0.63 18.99 -16.03
C ASN A 137 0.57 18.58 -16.90
N VAL A 138 0.90 17.29 -16.91
CA VAL A 138 2.05 16.76 -17.63
C VAL A 138 1.58 15.65 -18.54
N VAL A 139 1.85 15.76 -19.83
CA VAL A 139 1.57 14.74 -20.82
C VAL A 139 2.89 14.34 -21.50
N VAL A 140 3.17 13.04 -21.55
CA VAL A 140 4.37 12.49 -22.17
C VAL A 140 3.96 11.33 -23.08
N GLU A 141 4.29 11.43 -24.37
CA GLU A 141 3.89 10.43 -25.35
C GLU A 141 5.06 9.94 -26.19
N LYS A 142 5.17 8.61 -26.40
CA LYS A 142 6.07 8.01 -27.40
C LYS A 142 7.56 8.33 -27.22
N ILE A 143 8.01 8.45 -25.98
CA ILE A 143 9.40 8.80 -25.65
C ILE A 143 10.08 7.64 -24.92
N THR A 144 11.37 7.44 -25.19
CA THR A 144 12.21 6.49 -24.46
C THR A 144 13.07 7.20 -23.42
N PHE A 145 13.06 6.69 -22.18
CA PHE A 145 13.86 7.13 -21.05
C PHE A 145 14.79 6.00 -20.63
N THR A 146 16.09 6.24 -20.71
CA THR A 146 17.08 5.20 -20.44
C THR A 146 18.31 5.69 -19.68
N LYS A 147 18.91 4.79 -18.88
CA LYS A 147 20.17 5.02 -18.16
C LYS A 147 20.15 6.22 -17.22
N PHE A 148 18.99 6.55 -16.67
CA PHE A 148 18.89 7.53 -15.59
C PHE A 148 19.40 6.92 -14.29
N ASN A 149 20.22 7.68 -13.56
CA ASN A 149 20.58 7.36 -12.18
C ASN A 149 19.79 8.18 -11.14
N SER A 150 18.69 8.77 -11.57
CA SER A 150 17.78 9.62 -10.81
C SER A 150 16.33 9.42 -11.30
N MET A 151 15.38 10.07 -10.63
CA MET A 151 13.95 10.01 -10.99
C MET A 151 13.71 10.77 -12.31
N MET A 152 12.84 10.29 -13.19
CA MET A 152 12.43 11.07 -14.36
C MET A 152 11.48 12.20 -13.95
N ILE A 153 10.44 11.88 -13.18
CA ILE A 153 9.46 12.86 -12.69
C ILE A 153 9.41 12.79 -11.18
N VAL A 154 9.60 13.94 -10.54
CA VAL A 154 9.52 14.10 -9.09
C VAL A 154 8.46 15.13 -8.76
N SER A 155 7.41 14.73 -8.07
CA SER A 155 6.64 15.68 -7.28
C SER A 155 7.19 15.67 -5.86
N SER A 156 7.69 16.81 -5.42
CA SER A 156 7.86 17.05 -3.98
C SER A 156 6.50 17.27 -3.33
N PHE A 157 6.43 17.23 -1.99
CA PHE A 157 5.21 17.53 -1.24
C PHE A 157 4.62 18.90 -1.68
N LEU A 158 3.55 18.89 -2.48
CA LEU A 158 2.84 20.12 -2.86
C LEU A 158 1.81 20.41 -1.76
N GLN A 159 1.97 21.55 -1.08
CA GLN A 159 1.13 21.91 0.05
C GLN A 159 -0.25 22.41 -0.41
N PHE A 160 -0.32 23.07 -1.56
CA PHE A 160 -1.55 23.68 -2.08
C PHE A 160 -1.85 23.32 -3.54
N GLY A 161 -0.90 22.74 -4.26
CA GLY A 161 -0.98 22.39 -5.68
C GLY A 161 -1.64 21.06 -5.97
N SER A 162 -2.01 20.85 -7.23
CA SER A 162 -2.48 19.57 -7.77
C SER A 162 -1.61 19.17 -8.96
N LEU A 163 -1.49 17.85 -9.19
CA LEU A 163 -0.71 17.30 -10.30
C LEU A 163 -1.54 16.26 -11.05
N SER A 164 -1.56 16.39 -12.38
CA SER A 164 -2.00 15.35 -13.30
C SER A 164 -0.83 14.93 -14.18
N LEU A 165 -0.54 13.63 -14.22
CA LEU A 165 0.47 13.03 -15.08
C LEU A 165 -0.19 12.01 -16.02
N SER A 166 -0.02 12.18 -17.32
CA SER A 166 -0.39 11.22 -18.36
C SER A 166 0.86 10.75 -19.10
N VAL A 167 1.09 9.44 -19.11
CA VAL A 167 2.17 8.78 -19.83
C VAL A 167 1.55 7.77 -20.79
N ASP A 168 1.81 7.91 -22.09
CA ASP A 168 1.30 6.99 -23.10
C ASP A 168 2.40 6.53 -24.06
N ASN A 169 2.41 5.22 -24.36
CA ASN A 169 3.32 4.59 -25.31
C ASN A 169 4.80 4.91 -25.07
N CYS A 170 5.22 5.02 -23.81
CA CYS A 170 6.58 5.36 -23.43
C CYS A 170 7.38 4.11 -23.04
N VAL A 171 8.71 4.20 -23.15
CA VAL A 171 9.63 3.14 -22.74
C VAL A 171 10.56 3.65 -21.65
N PHE A 172 10.64 2.93 -20.54
CA PHE A 172 11.53 3.19 -19.42
C PHE A 172 12.44 1.99 -19.25
N SER A 173 13.72 2.12 -19.63
CA SER A 173 14.65 1.00 -19.66
C SER A 173 15.98 1.28 -18.97
N GLU A 174 16.49 0.31 -18.22
CA GLU A 174 17.84 0.38 -17.61
C GLU A 174 18.06 1.61 -16.71
N ASN A 175 17.00 2.14 -16.11
CA ASN A 175 17.11 3.26 -15.17
C ASN A 175 17.43 2.70 -13.78
N SER A 176 18.48 3.20 -13.13
CA SER A 176 19.03 2.61 -11.92
C SER A 176 19.36 3.65 -10.85
N ARG A 177 18.58 3.71 -9.77
CA ARG A 177 18.83 4.59 -8.62
C ARG A 177 19.41 3.83 -7.42
N THR A 178 20.63 4.18 -7.03
CA THR A 178 21.36 3.48 -5.94
C THR A 178 21.40 4.24 -4.62
N ALA A 179 20.89 5.47 -4.56
CA ALA A 179 20.96 6.31 -3.35
C ALA A 179 20.02 5.79 -2.24
N ASN A 180 20.54 5.66 -1.01
CA ASN A 180 19.87 5.21 0.23
C ASN A 180 18.72 6.11 0.74
N THR A 181 18.10 6.90 -0.13
CA THR A 181 16.98 7.79 0.20
C THR A 181 15.65 7.08 -0.05
N THR A 182 14.65 7.29 0.82
CA THR A 182 13.26 6.89 0.61
C THR A 182 12.71 7.52 -0.69
N GLY A 183 11.84 6.78 -1.41
CA GLY A 183 11.17 7.25 -2.65
C GLY A 183 11.86 6.83 -3.95
N GLY A 184 12.17 5.54 -4.12
CA GLY A 184 13.04 5.00 -5.18
C GLY A 184 12.45 4.84 -6.59
N GLY A 185 11.47 5.63 -7.03
CA GLY A 185 10.89 5.45 -8.37
C GLY A 185 11.71 5.96 -9.56
N ILE A 186 11.26 5.61 -10.77
CA ILE A 186 11.46 6.43 -11.99
C ILE A 186 10.43 7.54 -12.02
N VAL A 187 9.20 7.21 -11.65
CA VAL A 187 8.14 8.17 -11.36
C VAL A 187 7.90 8.14 -9.86
N SER A 188 8.11 9.28 -9.20
CA SER A 188 7.85 9.43 -7.76
C SER A 188 6.92 10.60 -7.54
N ILE A 189 5.73 10.31 -7.04
CA ILE A 189 4.74 11.34 -6.74
C ILE A 189 4.37 11.21 -5.26
N ASP A 190 4.72 12.24 -4.51
CA ASP A 190 4.44 12.33 -3.08
C ASP A 190 3.44 13.47 -2.84
N GLY A 191 2.20 13.12 -2.52
CA GLY A 191 1.18 14.10 -2.18
C GLY A 191 1.23 14.52 -0.71
N ALA A 192 0.53 15.60 -0.36
CA ALA A 192 0.49 16.08 1.02
C ALA A 192 -0.52 15.28 1.88
N ARG A 193 -0.10 14.87 3.09
CA ARG A 193 -0.89 14.03 4.04
C ARG A 193 -2.26 14.60 4.42
N ASN A 194 -2.37 15.92 4.53
CA ASN A 194 -3.58 16.59 5.02
C ASN A 194 -4.38 17.28 3.89
N ASN A 195 -4.11 16.93 2.64
CA ASN A 195 -4.61 17.69 1.50
C ASN A 195 -5.86 17.03 0.89
N THR A 196 -6.89 17.84 0.60
CA THR A 196 -8.11 17.43 -0.12
C THR A 196 -7.91 17.43 -1.64
N LYS A 197 -6.71 17.80 -2.12
CA LYS A 197 -6.39 17.91 -3.54
C LYS A 197 -5.91 16.59 -4.13
N SER A 198 -6.27 16.37 -5.39
CA SER A 198 -6.02 15.11 -6.09
C SER A 198 -4.70 15.12 -6.85
N TYR A 199 -3.89 14.09 -6.65
CA TYR A 199 -2.76 13.75 -7.50
C TYR A 199 -3.20 12.59 -8.39
N THR A 200 -3.19 12.79 -9.70
CA THR A 200 -3.67 11.79 -10.65
C THR A 200 -2.54 11.34 -11.56
N VAL A 201 -2.44 10.03 -11.77
CA VAL A 201 -1.42 9.41 -12.61
C VAL A 201 -2.11 8.43 -13.53
N SER A 202 -1.96 8.60 -14.83
CA SER A 202 -2.46 7.69 -15.86
C SER A 202 -1.28 7.22 -16.71
N ILE A 203 -1.02 5.91 -16.70
CA ILE A 203 0.05 5.28 -17.48
C ILE A 203 -0.58 4.24 -18.39
N LYS A 204 -0.37 4.39 -19.70
CA LYS A 204 -0.96 3.53 -20.73
C LYS A 204 0.07 3.06 -21.73
N ASN A 205 -0.13 1.86 -22.26
CA ASN A 205 0.64 1.29 -23.38
C ASN A 205 2.17 1.36 -23.20
N SER A 206 2.66 1.40 -21.96
CA SER A 206 4.04 1.75 -21.64
C SER A 206 4.82 0.56 -21.12
N GLN A 207 6.14 0.61 -21.28
CA GLN A 207 7.04 -0.47 -20.91
C GLN A 207 8.06 -0.02 -19.87
N PHE A 208 8.22 -0.82 -18.81
CA PHE A 208 9.20 -0.60 -17.74
C PHE A 208 10.09 -1.83 -17.64
N THR A 209 11.30 -1.74 -18.19
CA THR A 209 12.21 -2.87 -18.34
C THR A 209 13.54 -2.66 -17.63
N GLN A 210 13.98 -3.66 -16.86
CA GLN A 210 15.31 -3.67 -16.22
C GLN A 210 15.61 -2.43 -15.37
N ASN A 211 14.59 -1.86 -14.74
CA ASN A 211 14.76 -0.71 -13.88
C ASN A 211 15.10 -1.13 -12.46
N SER A 212 16.05 -0.45 -11.83
CA SER A 212 16.53 -0.78 -10.50
C SER A 212 16.42 0.40 -9.55
N ALA A 213 15.97 0.15 -8.32
CA ALA A 213 16.01 1.17 -7.29
C ALA A 213 16.02 0.62 -5.87
N VAL A 214 15.95 1.50 -4.86
CA VAL A 214 15.70 1.07 -3.48
C VAL A 214 14.30 0.50 -3.37
N THR A 215 13.26 1.31 -3.57
CA THR A 215 11.84 0.93 -3.43
C THR A 215 11.03 1.45 -4.60
N GLY A 216 10.13 0.63 -5.16
CA GLY A 216 9.23 1.02 -6.25
C GLY A 216 9.99 1.33 -7.53
N SER A 217 10.83 0.42 -8.03
CA SER A 217 11.83 0.78 -9.05
C SER A 217 11.28 1.29 -10.38
N ALA A 218 9.99 1.10 -10.64
CA ALA A 218 9.29 1.81 -11.70
C ALA A 218 8.51 3.00 -11.13
N LEU A 219 7.63 2.75 -10.15
CA LEU A 219 6.62 3.68 -9.68
C LEU A 219 6.60 3.79 -8.15
N TYR A 220 6.51 5.01 -7.65
CA TYR A 220 6.30 5.32 -6.24
C TYR A 220 5.16 6.33 -6.08
N PHE A 221 4.11 5.92 -5.37
CA PHE A 221 2.94 6.72 -5.01
C PHE A 221 2.92 6.91 -3.49
N GLY A 222 3.13 8.15 -3.04
CA GLY A 222 3.41 8.48 -1.64
C GLY A 222 2.19 8.74 -0.76
N PHE A 223 1.36 9.73 -1.08
CA PHE A 223 0.09 10.00 -0.38
C PHE A 223 -0.92 10.63 -1.34
N ASN A 224 -2.20 10.29 -1.20
CA ASN A 224 -3.31 10.90 -1.94
C ASN A 224 -3.14 10.85 -3.47
N VAL A 225 -2.46 9.82 -3.97
CA VAL A 225 -2.34 9.55 -5.41
C VAL A 225 -3.44 8.59 -5.85
N VAL A 226 -4.10 8.95 -6.94
CA VAL A 226 -5.00 8.07 -7.69
C VAL A 226 -4.30 7.65 -8.96
N GLY A 227 -3.80 6.42 -8.98
CA GLY A 227 -3.07 5.84 -10.09
C GLY A 227 -3.95 4.94 -10.97
N SER A 228 -3.83 5.09 -12.29
CA SER A 228 -4.38 4.19 -13.30
C SER A 228 -3.25 3.67 -14.18
N ILE A 229 -3.10 2.35 -14.25
CA ILE A 229 -2.10 1.67 -15.07
C ILE A 229 -2.85 0.72 -15.98
N ASP A 230 -2.78 0.93 -17.29
CA ASP A 230 -3.49 0.11 -18.26
C ASP A 230 -2.59 -0.32 -19.42
N SER A 231 -2.73 -1.57 -19.85
CA SER A 231 -2.04 -2.09 -21.03
C SER A 231 -0.51 -1.90 -20.96
N CYS A 232 0.07 -2.03 -19.75
CA CYS A 232 1.49 -1.80 -19.51
C CYS A 232 2.25 -3.12 -19.31
N THR A 233 3.55 -3.11 -19.62
CA THR A 233 4.45 -4.24 -19.39
C THR A 233 5.58 -3.84 -18.45
N PHE A 234 5.74 -4.59 -17.37
CA PHE A 234 6.85 -4.49 -16.43
C PHE A 234 7.68 -5.77 -16.55
N SER A 235 8.98 -5.66 -16.82
CA SER A 235 9.85 -6.83 -17.00
C SER A 235 11.23 -6.65 -16.38
N GLY A 236 11.63 -7.57 -15.52
CA GLY A 236 13.00 -7.60 -14.96
C GLY A 236 13.36 -6.41 -14.07
N ASN A 237 12.39 -5.70 -13.49
CA ASN A 237 12.70 -4.59 -12.58
C ASN A 237 13.08 -5.14 -11.20
N THR A 238 14.02 -4.45 -10.54
CA THR A 238 14.63 -4.90 -9.29
C THR A 238 14.56 -3.82 -8.22
N ALA A 239 14.11 -4.18 -7.02
CA ALA A 239 14.24 -3.33 -5.84
C ALA A 239 15.26 -3.91 -4.85
N THR A 240 16.15 -3.06 -4.32
CA THR A 240 17.09 -3.47 -3.28
C THR A 240 16.41 -3.58 -1.91
N ARG A 241 15.39 -2.75 -1.63
CA ARG A 241 14.57 -2.79 -0.41
C ARG A 241 13.10 -2.41 -0.70
N GLY A 242 12.18 -3.37 -0.61
CA GLY A 242 10.75 -3.12 -0.84
C GLY A 242 10.29 -3.44 -2.27
N SER A 243 9.29 -2.72 -2.78
CA SER A 243 8.53 -3.15 -3.95
C SER A 243 9.30 -3.12 -5.26
N ALA A 244 9.35 -4.22 -6.01
CA ALA A 244 10.10 -4.30 -7.27
C ALA A 244 9.51 -3.46 -8.41
N VAL A 245 8.26 -3.02 -8.32
CA VAL A 245 7.60 -2.20 -9.35
C VAL A 245 6.89 -1.00 -8.75
N LEU A 246 5.90 -1.23 -7.89
CA LEU A 246 5.03 -0.19 -7.35
C LEU A 246 5.01 -0.23 -5.82
N TYR A 247 5.34 0.90 -5.22
CA TYR A 247 5.04 1.17 -3.82
C TYR A 247 3.94 2.23 -3.75
N SER A 248 2.81 1.90 -3.13
CA SER A 248 1.67 2.79 -2.97
C SER A 248 1.33 2.94 -1.50
N SER A 249 1.57 4.12 -0.94
CA SER A 249 1.24 4.48 0.43
C SER A 249 0.10 5.50 0.42
N TYR A 250 -0.93 5.32 1.25
CA TYR A 250 -2.09 6.22 1.36
C TYR A 250 -2.69 6.64 0.01
N SER A 251 -2.60 5.76 -0.98
CA SER A 251 -2.86 6.01 -2.38
C SER A 251 -3.57 4.81 -2.98
N VAL A 252 -4.42 5.05 -3.96
CA VAL A 252 -5.23 4.01 -4.61
C VAL A 252 -4.74 3.79 -6.02
N VAL A 253 -4.63 2.52 -6.41
CA VAL A 253 -4.24 2.15 -7.77
C VAL A 253 -5.31 1.27 -8.41
N SER A 254 -5.58 1.54 -9.69
CA SER A 254 -6.30 0.64 -10.59
C SER A 254 -5.33 0.15 -11.66
N VAL A 255 -5.13 -1.16 -11.74
CA VAL A 255 -4.26 -1.80 -12.72
C VAL A 255 -5.11 -2.71 -13.61
N SER A 256 -5.04 -2.51 -14.92
CA SER A 256 -5.76 -3.33 -15.89
C SER A 256 -4.90 -3.78 -17.06
N ASN A 257 -5.21 -4.95 -17.62
CA ASN A 257 -4.63 -5.45 -18.88
C ASN A 257 -3.10 -5.45 -18.90
N SER A 258 -2.47 -5.60 -17.74
CA SER A 258 -1.03 -5.35 -17.57
C SER A 258 -0.28 -6.61 -17.16
N VAL A 259 1.00 -6.65 -17.54
CA VAL A 259 1.87 -7.80 -17.42
C VAL A 259 3.07 -7.46 -16.54
N PHE A 260 3.37 -8.31 -15.55
CA PHE A 260 4.47 -8.16 -14.60
C PHE A 260 5.30 -9.44 -14.58
N GLU A 261 6.50 -9.38 -15.15
CA GLU A 261 7.33 -10.57 -15.37
C GLU A 261 8.71 -10.45 -14.75
N ASN A 262 9.12 -11.50 -14.03
CA ASN A 262 10.49 -11.64 -13.53
C ASN A 262 10.95 -10.44 -12.68
N GLN A 263 10.04 -9.87 -11.89
CA GLN A 263 10.36 -8.79 -10.97
C GLN A 263 11.10 -9.35 -9.75
N VAL A 264 12.07 -8.60 -9.22
CA VAL A 264 12.89 -9.05 -8.08
C VAL A 264 12.89 -8.05 -6.94
N SER A 265 12.33 -8.42 -5.80
CA SER A 265 12.45 -7.68 -4.54
C SER A 265 13.46 -8.37 -3.61
N ARG A 266 14.55 -7.67 -3.27
CA ARG A 266 15.65 -8.25 -2.49
C ARG A 266 15.49 -8.16 -0.97
N GLN A 267 14.62 -7.28 -0.46
CA GLN A 267 14.36 -7.17 0.98
C GLN A 267 12.89 -6.82 1.26
N ASP A 268 12.38 -7.40 2.35
CA ASP A 268 11.13 -7.10 3.08
C ASP A 268 9.80 -7.37 2.35
N CYS A 269 9.63 -6.94 1.10
CA CYS A 269 8.30 -6.93 0.44
C CYS A 269 8.30 -7.55 -0.97
N SER A 270 7.24 -7.24 -1.71
CA SER A 270 6.73 -7.90 -2.90
C SER A 270 7.10 -7.21 -4.22
N THR A 271 6.46 -7.59 -5.33
CA THR A 271 6.52 -6.81 -6.58
C THR A 271 5.77 -5.48 -6.46
N ILE A 272 4.59 -5.52 -5.86
CA ILE A 272 3.69 -4.39 -5.63
C ILE A 272 3.31 -4.39 -4.15
N THR A 273 3.61 -3.30 -3.45
CA THR A 273 3.21 -3.13 -2.05
C THR A 273 2.17 -2.04 -1.93
N LEU A 274 1.07 -2.37 -1.26
CA LEU A 274 0.00 -1.45 -0.94
C LEU A 274 -0.02 -1.26 0.57
N PHE A 275 0.02 -0.01 0.99
CA PHE A 275 -0.20 0.43 2.36
C PHE A 275 -1.24 1.54 2.31
N GLN A 276 -2.46 1.25 2.72
CA GLN A 276 -3.55 2.22 2.68
C GLN A 276 -4.02 2.45 4.11
N GLU A 277 -4.79 3.52 4.34
CA GLU A 277 -5.55 3.65 5.57
C GLU A 277 -7.01 3.86 5.21
N GLY A 278 -7.90 3.32 6.05
CA GLY A 278 -9.34 3.43 5.88
C GLY A 278 -9.94 2.51 4.81
N ALA A 279 -11.07 2.93 4.23
CA ALA A 279 -11.90 2.10 3.35
C ALA A 279 -11.50 2.14 1.86
N SER A 280 -10.32 2.67 1.54
CA SER A 280 -9.82 2.71 0.16
C SER A 280 -9.57 1.31 -0.39
N VAL A 281 -9.83 1.10 -1.68
CA VAL A 281 -9.69 -0.21 -2.34
C VAL A 281 -8.93 -0.06 -3.65
N SER A 282 -7.80 -0.75 -3.78
CA SER A 282 -7.10 -0.89 -5.06
C SER A 282 -7.69 -1.99 -5.93
N VAL A 283 -7.60 -1.86 -7.24
CA VAL A 283 -8.22 -2.79 -8.20
C VAL A 283 -7.16 -3.37 -9.14
N PHE A 284 -7.21 -4.68 -9.36
CA PHE A 284 -6.39 -5.38 -10.35
C PHE A 284 -7.32 -6.22 -11.23
N ASN A 285 -7.41 -5.91 -12.51
CA ASN A 285 -8.30 -6.61 -13.43
C ASN A 285 -7.58 -7.05 -14.71
N ASN A 286 -7.72 -8.33 -15.07
CA ASN A 286 -7.09 -8.86 -16.27
C ASN A 286 -5.57 -8.66 -16.29
N CYS A 287 -4.91 -8.96 -15.16
CA CYS A 287 -3.47 -8.83 -15.02
C CYS A 287 -2.78 -10.21 -15.05
N SER A 288 -1.54 -10.23 -15.51
CA SER A 288 -0.67 -11.41 -15.49
C SER A 288 0.60 -11.15 -14.70
N PHE A 289 0.87 -11.99 -13.71
CA PHE A 289 2.03 -11.92 -12.84
C PHE A 289 2.82 -13.23 -12.96
N ASN A 290 3.96 -13.19 -13.65
CA ASN A 290 4.73 -14.38 -14.00
C ASN A 290 6.16 -14.33 -13.47
N GLY A 291 6.58 -15.36 -12.73
CA GLY A 291 8.00 -15.52 -12.37
C GLY A 291 8.53 -14.46 -11.41
N ASN A 292 7.67 -13.79 -10.66
CA ASN A 292 8.09 -12.73 -9.75
C ASN A 292 8.67 -13.32 -8.46
N ASN A 293 9.75 -12.72 -7.95
CA ASN A 293 10.49 -13.27 -6.82
C ASN A 293 10.73 -12.20 -5.73
N ALA A 294 10.18 -12.45 -4.56
CA ALA A 294 10.37 -11.66 -3.35
C ALA A 294 11.19 -12.43 -2.31
N TYR A 295 12.22 -11.80 -1.77
CA TYR A 295 12.98 -12.34 -0.64
C TYR A 295 12.28 -12.09 0.70
N GLY A 296 11.22 -11.28 0.71
CA GLY A 296 10.33 -11.07 1.85
C GLY A 296 8.99 -11.79 1.70
N ARG A 297 7.90 -11.06 1.97
CA ARG A 297 6.51 -11.54 1.89
C ARG A 297 5.85 -11.11 0.58
N GLY A 298 4.92 -11.93 0.10
CA GLY A 298 4.14 -11.69 -1.12
C GLY A 298 5.02 -11.71 -2.36
N GLY A 299 5.10 -12.81 -3.11
CA GLY A 299 5.91 -12.80 -4.35
C GLY A 299 5.49 -11.71 -5.34
N VAL A 300 4.22 -11.32 -5.30
CA VAL A 300 3.63 -10.30 -6.16
C VAL A 300 3.01 -9.17 -5.35
N LEU A 301 2.03 -9.45 -4.48
CA LEU A 301 1.29 -8.45 -3.72
C LEU A 301 1.56 -8.60 -2.23
N CYS A 302 1.83 -7.46 -1.59
CA CYS A 302 1.89 -7.35 -0.14
C CYS A 302 0.89 -6.27 0.28
N LEU A 303 -0.16 -6.69 0.98
CA LEU A 303 -1.27 -5.86 1.45
C LEU A 303 -1.16 -5.72 2.96
N HIS A 304 -0.80 -4.52 3.41
CA HIS A 304 -0.82 -4.14 4.82
C HIS A 304 -1.83 -3.02 5.00
N ASP A 305 -2.80 -3.20 5.90
CA ASP A 305 -3.84 -2.20 6.19
C ASP A 305 -4.58 -1.71 4.92
N SER A 306 -4.61 -2.53 3.87
CA SER A 306 -5.03 -2.11 2.52
C SER A 306 -5.98 -3.10 1.88
N ASN A 307 -6.99 -2.58 1.19
CA ASN A 307 -8.00 -3.41 0.57
C ASN A 307 -7.74 -3.57 -0.92
N ALA A 308 -8.05 -4.74 -1.46
CA ALA A 308 -7.84 -5.03 -2.87
C ALA A 308 -8.98 -5.86 -3.48
N ASN A 309 -9.37 -5.50 -4.70
CA ASN A 309 -10.24 -6.31 -5.55
C ASN A 309 -9.43 -6.82 -6.74
N ILE A 310 -9.30 -8.14 -6.86
CA ILE A 310 -8.50 -8.78 -7.90
C ILE A 310 -9.42 -9.68 -8.73
N THR A 311 -9.51 -9.39 -10.02
CA THR A 311 -10.45 -10.06 -10.92
C THR A 311 -9.77 -10.54 -12.20
N ASN A 312 -10.18 -11.70 -12.71
CA ASN A 312 -9.78 -12.23 -14.02
C ASN A 312 -8.26 -12.26 -14.24
N SER A 313 -7.48 -12.55 -13.19
CA SER A 313 -6.03 -12.39 -13.20
C SER A 313 -5.31 -13.70 -12.97
N ASN A 314 -4.05 -13.78 -13.40
CA ASN A 314 -3.22 -14.98 -13.29
C ASN A 314 -1.93 -14.69 -12.52
N PHE A 315 -1.65 -15.52 -11.53
CA PHE A 315 -0.43 -15.52 -10.72
C PHE A 315 0.29 -16.84 -10.96
N ASN A 316 1.33 -16.83 -11.79
CA ASN A 316 2.04 -18.02 -12.21
C ASN A 316 3.51 -17.98 -11.80
N ASN A 317 4.01 -19.09 -11.24
CA ASN A 317 5.45 -19.27 -10.96
C ASN A 317 6.05 -18.17 -10.07
N ASN A 318 5.25 -17.56 -9.19
CA ASN A 318 5.73 -16.52 -8.28
C ASN A 318 6.27 -17.12 -7.00
N ARG A 319 7.26 -16.46 -6.41
CA ARG A 319 7.97 -16.95 -5.23
C ARG A 319 8.09 -15.88 -4.17
N ALA A 320 7.85 -16.28 -2.92
CA ALA A 320 8.29 -15.55 -1.73
C ALA A 320 9.27 -16.44 -0.94
N SER A 321 10.24 -15.83 -0.26
CA SER A 321 11.10 -16.59 0.68
C SER A 321 10.49 -16.71 2.07
N SER A 322 9.50 -15.88 2.40
CA SER A 322 8.70 -15.93 3.62
C SER A 322 7.25 -16.33 3.28
N ASN A 323 6.27 -15.43 3.41
CA ASN A 323 4.86 -15.83 3.40
C ASN A 323 4.16 -15.35 2.13
N GLY A 324 3.27 -16.18 1.57
CA GLY A 324 2.45 -15.86 0.41
C GLY A 324 3.26 -15.83 -0.90
N GLY A 325 3.33 -16.95 -1.62
CA GLY A 325 4.18 -17.02 -2.82
C GLY A 325 3.71 -16.11 -3.95
N SER A 326 2.44 -15.70 -3.93
CA SER A 326 1.92 -14.60 -4.72
C SER A 326 1.42 -13.45 -3.86
N ILE A 327 0.52 -13.73 -2.92
CA ILE A 327 -0.17 -12.68 -2.13
C ILE A 327 0.10 -12.89 -0.65
N PHE A 328 0.54 -11.83 0.01
CA PHE A 328 0.50 -11.71 1.46
C PHE A 328 -0.50 -10.62 1.84
N THR A 329 -1.37 -10.90 2.81
CA THR A 329 -2.38 -9.96 3.31
C THR A 329 -2.43 -9.94 4.85
N SER A 330 -2.47 -8.74 5.43
CA SER A 330 -2.50 -8.49 6.88
C SER A 330 -3.34 -7.23 7.15
N ALA A 331 -4.27 -7.32 8.12
CA ALA A 331 -5.23 -6.25 8.46
C ALA A 331 -5.96 -5.65 7.24
N ALA A 332 -6.34 -6.51 6.29
CA ALA A 332 -6.73 -6.12 4.94
C ALA A 332 -7.97 -6.88 4.45
N TYR A 333 -8.85 -6.22 3.69
CA TYR A 333 -10.00 -6.85 3.02
C TYR A 333 -9.68 -7.10 1.54
N THR A 334 -9.63 -8.37 1.14
CA THR A 334 -9.34 -8.75 -0.24
C THR A 334 -10.46 -9.56 -0.87
N THR A 335 -10.93 -9.15 -2.04
CA THR A 335 -11.86 -9.92 -2.86
C THR A 335 -11.15 -10.47 -4.10
N LEU A 336 -11.28 -11.78 -4.33
CA LEU A 336 -10.75 -12.48 -5.49
C LEU A 336 -11.92 -13.05 -6.31
N TYR A 337 -11.95 -12.79 -7.62
CA TYR A 337 -12.96 -13.33 -8.53
C TYR A 337 -12.33 -13.83 -9.84
N SER A 338 -12.52 -15.11 -10.19
CA SER A 338 -11.90 -15.70 -11.38
C SER A 338 -10.39 -15.48 -11.43
N VAL A 339 -9.70 -15.81 -10.34
CA VAL A 339 -8.24 -15.67 -10.23
C VAL A 339 -7.59 -17.04 -10.22
N ASN A 340 -6.51 -17.20 -10.99
CA ASN A 340 -5.73 -18.43 -11.03
C ASN A 340 -4.37 -18.22 -10.33
N PHE A 341 -4.05 -19.09 -9.39
CA PHE A 341 -2.75 -19.20 -8.74
C PHE A 341 -2.13 -20.54 -9.10
N ILE A 342 -1.11 -20.52 -9.96
CA ILE A 342 -0.49 -21.71 -10.52
C ILE A 342 1.01 -21.76 -10.20
N ASN A 343 1.46 -22.87 -9.62
CA ASN A 343 2.88 -23.13 -9.37
C ASN A 343 3.60 -22.03 -8.57
N ASN A 344 2.94 -21.45 -7.57
CA ASN A 344 3.56 -20.45 -6.71
C ASN A 344 4.19 -21.09 -5.48
N THR A 345 5.27 -20.49 -4.96
CA THR A 345 6.05 -21.08 -3.87
C THR A 345 6.35 -20.10 -2.74
N ALA A 346 6.22 -20.55 -1.49
CA ALA A 346 6.58 -19.78 -0.30
C ALA A 346 7.05 -20.66 0.87
N GLN A 347 7.45 -20.04 1.98
CA GLN A 347 7.61 -20.73 3.26
C GLN A 347 6.25 -21.11 3.86
N LYS A 348 5.27 -20.19 3.81
CA LYS A 348 3.88 -20.46 4.19
C LYS A 348 2.93 -19.93 3.13
N GLY A 349 1.90 -20.69 2.77
CA GLY A 349 0.91 -20.28 1.77
C GLY A 349 1.53 -20.15 0.38
N GLY A 350 1.73 -21.28 -0.32
CA GLY A 350 2.42 -21.29 -1.62
C GLY A 350 1.83 -20.32 -2.63
N ALA A 351 0.50 -20.17 -2.66
CA ALA A 351 -0.17 -19.09 -3.37
C ALA A 351 -0.37 -17.84 -2.48
N MET A 352 -0.98 -18.02 -1.32
CA MET A 352 -1.46 -16.92 -0.51
C MET A 352 -1.30 -17.16 0.99
N SER A 353 -0.90 -16.12 1.71
CA SER A 353 -0.89 -16.10 3.18
C SER A 353 -1.79 -14.98 3.70
N VAL A 354 -2.72 -15.34 4.59
CA VAL A 354 -3.72 -14.45 5.17
C VAL A 354 -3.49 -14.37 6.67
N GLN A 355 -3.17 -13.18 7.20
CA GLN A 355 -2.74 -13.00 8.58
C GLN A 355 -3.40 -11.80 9.27
N ASP A 356 -3.29 -11.75 10.60
CA ASP A 356 -3.54 -10.56 11.43
C ASP A 356 -4.86 -9.83 11.10
N GLU A 357 -5.99 -10.47 11.38
CA GLU A 357 -7.35 -9.94 11.19
C GLU A 357 -7.71 -9.63 9.72
N ALA A 358 -6.90 -10.08 8.76
CA ALA A 358 -7.26 -9.97 7.35
C ALA A 358 -8.51 -10.80 7.02
N PHE A 359 -9.27 -10.32 6.03
CA PHE A 359 -10.45 -10.98 5.52
C PHE A 359 -10.30 -11.19 4.01
N VAL A 360 -10.37 -12.45 3.57
CA VAL A 360 -10.32 -12.78 2.15
C VAL A 360 -11.61 -13.47 1.72
N LYS A 361 -12.22 -12.94 0.66
CA LYS A 361 -13.33 -13.58 -0.04
C LYS A 361 -12.90 -13.98 -1.44
N SER A 362 -12.91 -15.27 -1.73
CA SER A 362 -12.46 -15.84 -3.00
C SER A 362 -13.59 -16.61 -3.67
N PHE A 363 -13.88 -16.26 -4.93
CA PHE A 363 -14.97 -16.80 -5.72
C PHE A 363 -14.48 -17.26 -7.10
N ASN A 364 -14.87 -18.44 -7.54
CA ASN A 364 -14.47 -19.00 -8.84
C ASN A 364 -12.95 -18.99 -9.06
N CYS A 365 -12.15 -19.20 -8.01
CA CYS A 365 -10.70 -19.15 -8.10
C CYS A 365 -10.10 -20.56 -8.22
N VAL A 366 -8.92 -20.65 -8.81
CA VAL A 366 -8.16 -21.90 -8.93
C VAL A 366 -6.81 -21.74 -8.25
N TYR A 367 -6.49 -22.66 -7.35
CA TYR A 367 -5.20 -22.79 -6.69
C TYR A 367 -4.61 -24.14 -7.10
N ASP A 368 -3.77 -24.13 -8.14
CA ASP A 368 -3.21 -25.33 -8.76
C ASP A 368 -1.70 -25.42 -8.52
N THR A 369 -1.23 -26.61 -8.10
CA THR A 369 0.20 -26.94 -8.08
C THR A 369 1.06 -25.98 -7.24
N ASN A 370 0.49 -25.32 -6.23
CA ASN A 370 1.22 -24.41 -5.36
C ASN A 370 1.97 -25.19 -4.28
N SER A 371 3.10 -24.65 -3.80
CA SER A 371 3.94 -25.34 -2.81
C SER A 371 4.39 -24.44 -1.66
N ALA A 372 4.31 -24.96 -0.44
CA ALA A 372 4.88 -24.34 0.75
C ALA A 372 5.99 -25.23 1.33
N ILE A 373 7.13 -24.60 1.68
CA ILE A 373 8.22 -25.28 2.40
C ILE A 373 7.81 -25.65 3.83
N GLY A 374 6.87 -24.91 4.41
CA GLY A 374 6.21 -25.24 5.68
C GLY A 374 4.71 -25.52 5.44
N ASP A 375 3.88 -24.60 5.90
CA ASP A 375 2.44 -24.81 6.03
C ASP A 375 1.62 -24.22 4.88
N GLY A 376 0.52 -24.89 4.52
CA GLY A 376 -0.48 -24.41 3.58
C GLY A 376 0.05 -24.41 2.15
N GLY A 377 0.09 -25.58 1.50
CA GLY A 377 0.67 -25.73 0.17
C GLY A 377 0.09 -24.73 -0.85
N ALA A 378 -1.21 -24.46 -0.79
CA ALA A 378 -1.81 -23.33 -1.49
C ALA A 378 -2.02 -22.11 -0.56
N ILE A 379 -2.77 -22.28 0.53
CA ILE A 379 -3.19 -21.15 1.37
C ILE A 379 -2.85 -21.42 2.84
N SER A 380 -2.29 -20.40 3.51
CA SER A 380 -2.13 -20.36 4.98
C SER A 380 -2.99 -19.25 5.56
N VAL A 381 -3.76 -19.53 6.61
CA VAL A 381 -4.63 -18.56 7.30
C VAL A 381 -4.30 -18.57 8.80
N GLU A 382 -3.87 -17.43 9.35
CA GLU A 382 -3.45 -17.30 10.74
C GLU A 382 -4.10 -16.06 11.38
N PHE A 383 -4.88 -16.22 12.44
CA PHE A 383 -5.60 -15.12 13.09
C PHE A 383 -6.48 -14.30 12.14
N ALA A 384 -7.12 -14.94 11.16
CA ALA A 384 -7.77 -14.26 10.05
C ALA A 384 -9.02 -15.00 9.55
N THR A 385 -9.68 -14.44 8.53
CA THR A 385 -10.90 -15.01 7.94
C THR A 385 -10.72 -15.29 6.46
N LEU A 386 -11.11 -16.50 6.03
CA LEU A 386 -11.13 -16.90 4.63
C LEU A 386 -12.51 -17.45 4.25
N GLN A 387 -13.08 -16.94 3.18
CA GLN A 387 -14.27 -17.49 2.55
C GLN A 387 -13.96 -17.91 1.11
N LEU A 388 -14.13 -19.19 0.81
CA LEU A 388 -13.90 -19.79 -0.51
C LEU A 388 -15.22 -20.33 -1.05
N PHE A 389 -15.62 -19.82 -2.22
CA PHE A 389 -16.86 -20.19 -2.90
C PHE A 389 -16.55 -20.65 -4.32
N ASN A 390 -17.15 -21.75 -4.75
CA ASN A 390 -17.05 -22.24 -6.14
C ASN A 390 -15.61 -22.34 -6.65
N SER A 391 -14.67 -22.66 -5.76
CA SER A 391 -13.24 -22.58 -6.04
C SER A 391 -12.59 -23.97 -6.01
N VAL A 392 -11.43 -24.09 -6.64
CA VAL A 392 -10.69 -25.36 -6.74
C VAL A 392 -9.32 -25.20 -6.12
N MET A 393 -8.98 -26.03 -5.15
CA MET A 393 -7.63 -26.17 -4.60
C MET A 393 -7.12 -27.56 -4.94
N LYS A 394 -6.13 -27.65 -5.83
CA LYS A 394 -5.67 -28.95 -6.32
C LYS A 394 -4.17 -29.06 -6.48
N SER A 395 -3.69 -30.30 -6.37
CA SER A 395 -2.29 -30.68 -6.62
C SER A 395 -1.25 -29.85 -5.84
N SER A 396 -1.67 -29.22 -4.75
CA SER A 396 -0.80 -28.36 -3.94
C SER A 396 -0.09 -29.16 -2.86
N THR A 397 1.11 -28.73 -2.48
CA THR A 397 2.00 -29.46 -1.56
C THR A 397 2.46 -28.58 -0.41
N GLY A 398 2.10 -28.95 0.82
CA GLY A 398 2.67 -28.40 2.04
C GLY A 398 3.70 -29.38 2.60
N ASN A 399 4.92 -28.94 2.88
CA ASN A 399 5.98 -29.83 3.37
C ASN A 399 5.96 -30.05 4.89
N ASP A 400 5.04 -29.39 5.62
CA ASP A 400 4.74 -29.68 7.03
C ASP A 400 3.24 -29.96 7.21
N ARG A 401 2.38 -28.94 7.10
CA ARG A 401 0.94 -29.07 7.38
C ARG A 401 0.06 -28.48 6.29
N GLY A 402 -1.08 -29.11 6.02
CA GLY A 402 -2.12 -28.59 5.13
C GLY A 402 -1.67 -28.56 3.68
N GLY A 403 -1.92 -29.63 2.92
CA GLY A 403 -1.48 -29.70 1.52
C GLY A 403 -2.17 -28.65 0.64
N ALA A 404 -3.47 -28.44 0.86
CA ALA A 404 -4.19 -27.32 0.26
C ALA A 404 -4.22 -26.12 1.21
N LEU A 405 -4.73 -26.34 2.42
CA LEU A 405 -5.09 -25.28 3.37
C LEU A 405 -4.54 -25.57 4.76
N TYR A 406 -3.84 -24.60 5.33
CA TYR A 406 -3.47 -24.56 6.75
C TYR A 406 -4.23 -23.44 7.47
N THR A 407 -4.72 -23.71 8.68
CA THR A 407 -5.45 -22.72 9.48
C THR A 407 -5.03 -22.72 10.94
N TYR A 408 -4.92 -21.53 11.52
CA TYR A 408 -4.61 -21.30 12.93
C TYR A 408 -5.39 -20.11 13.49
N HIS A 409 -6.18 -20.27 14.56
CA HIS A 409 -6.96 -19.18 15.17
C HIS A 409 -7.81 -18.37 14.18
N SER A 410 -8.40 -19.07 13.21
CA SER A 410 -9.01 -18.46 12.03
C SER A 410 -10.44 -18.93 11.78
N GLN A 411 -11.23 -18.12 11.07
CA GLN A 411 -12.58 -18.46 10.63
C GLN A 411 -12.61 -18.80 9.14
N ILE A 412 -13.14 -19.95 8.78
CA ILE A 412 -13.09 -20.47 7.42
C ILE A 412 -14.49 -20.88 6.95
N ALA A 413 -14.87 -20.46 5.75
CA ALA A 413 -16.06 -20.96 5.05
C ALA A 413 -15.65 -21.54 3.69
N LEU A 414 -15.97 -22.80 3.46
CA LEU A 414 -15.75 -23.52 2.21
C LEU A 414 -17.11 -23.95 1.64
N GLU A 415 -17.51 -23.32 0.54
CA GLU A 415 -18.82 -23.56 -0.06
C GLU A 415 -18.68 -23.93 -1.54
N ASN A 416 -19.36 -25.00 -1.96
CA ASN A 416 -19.45 -25.44 -3.35
C ASN A 416 -18.09 -25.58 -4.04
N SER A 417 -17.05 -25.97 -3.29
CA SER A 417 -15.66 -25.95 -3.75
C SER A 417 -15.11 -27.36 -3.94
N THR A 418 -13.90 -27.49 -4.48
CA THR A 418 -13.22 -28.77 -4.65
C THR A 418 -11.80 -28.71 -4.09
N ILE A 419 -11.44 -29.70 -3.27
CA ILE A 419 -10.09 -29.89 -2.74
C ILE A 419 -9.60 -31.26 -3.17
N ASP A 420 -8.71 -31.29 -4.17
CA ASP A 420 -8.34 -32.53 -4.87
C ASP A 420 -6.84 -32.74 -5.05
N GLY A 421 -6.33 -33.94 -4.73
CA GLY A 421 -4.97 -34.32 -5.10
C GLY A 421 -3.86 -33.57 -4.35
N ASN A 422 -4.13 -32.99 -3.18
CA ASN A 422 -3.17 -32.23 -2.40
C ASN A 422 -2.36 -33.13 -1.45
N LEU A 423 -1.17 -32.69 -1.07
CA LEU A 423 -0.16 -33.48 -0.36
C LEU A 423 0.41 -32.73 0.83
N ALA A 424 0.42 -33.34 2.01
CA ALA A 424 1.21 -32.86 3.15
C ALA A 424 1.53 -33.99 4.15
N PRO A 425 2.58 -33.84 4.97
CA PRO A 425 2.82 -34.73 6.11
C PRO A 425 1.70 -34.73 7.17
N PHE A 426 0.95 -33.63 7.29
CA PHE A 426 -0.18 -33.54 8.21
C PHE A 426 -1.36 -32.84 7.54
N GLY A 427 -2.47 -33.56 7.37
CA GLY A 427 -3.67 -32.99 6.74
C GLY A 427 -3.45 -32.74 5.26
N GLY A 428 -3.31 -33.82 4.49
CA GLY A 428 -3.07 -33.77 3.04
C GLY A 428 -4.01 -32.82 2.29
N ALA A 429 -5.27 -32.72 2.71
CA ALA A 429 -6.19 -31.69 2.24
C ALA A 429 -6.06 -30.42 3.10
N ILE A 430 -6.43 -30.54 4.38
CA ILE A 430 -6.59 -29.41 5.29
C ILE A 430 -5.96 -29.76 6.63
N TYR A 431 -5.21 -28.82 7.19
CA TYR A 431 -4.81 -28.83 8.59
C TYR A 431 -5.52 -27.69 9.33
N CYS A 432 -6.33 -28.02 10.32
CA CYS A 432 -7.11 -27.07 11.10
C CYS A 432 -6.69 -27.06 12.57
N SER A 433 -6.35 -25.89 13.11
CA SER A 433 -5.99 -25.73 14.51
C SER A 433 -6.59 -24.47 15.11
N ALA A 434 -7.22 -24.58 16.27
CA ALA A 434 -7.83 -23.47 17.00
C ALA A 434 -8.80 -22.63 16.14
N SER A 435 -9.43 -23.26 15.15
CA SER A 435 -10.14 -22.61 14.05
C SER A 435 -11.58 -23.08 13.96
N ASP A 436 -12.45 -22.20 13.48
CA ASP A 436 -13.84 -22.54 13.17
C ASP A 436 -13.99 -22.66 11.66
N MET A 437 -14.47 -23.81 11.19
CA MET A 437 -14.59 -24.11 9.77
C MET A 437 -16.01 -24.57 9.44
N SER A 438 -16.61 -23.96 8.41
CA SER A 438 -17.87 -24.42 7.81
C SER A 438 -17.58 -24.99 6.43
N ILE A 439 -18.03 -26.22 6.15
CA ILE A 439 -17.85 -26.90 4.87
C ILE A 439 -19.22 -27.34 4.36
N SER A 440 -19.66 -26.81 3.21
CA SER A 440 -20.91 -27.25 2.58
C SER A 440 -20.80 -27.32 1.06
N GLY A 441 -21.43 -28.33 0.45
CA GLY A 441 -21.41 -28.57 -1.00
C GLY A 441 -20.00 -28.79 -1.56
N THR A 442 -19.01 -29.07 -0.72
CA THR A 442 -17.59 -29.11 -1.09
C THR A 442 -17.12 -30.54 -1.24
N THR A 443 -16.43 -30.85 -2.34
CA THR A 443 -15.84 -32.17 -2.60
C THR A 443 -14.39 -32.20 -2.12
N VAL A 444 -14.04 -33.20 -1.31
CA VAL A 444 -12.66 -33.45 -0.86
C VAL A 444 -12.24 -34.86 -1.27
N SER A 445 -11.26 -34.98 -2.17
CA SER A 445 -10.88 -36.26 -2.81
C SER A 445 -9.39 -36.35 -3.12
N ASN A 446 -8.86 -37.58 -3.23
CA ASN A 446 -7.50 -37.88 -3.71
C ASN A 446 -6.35 -37.16 -2.99
N ASN A 447 -6.60 -36.56 -1.83
CA ASN A 447 -5.56 -35.92 -1.02
C ASN A 447 -4.74 -36.99 -0.29
N THR A 448 -3.49 -36.70 0.03
CA THR A 448 -2.55 -37.67 0.62
C THR A 448 -1.86 -37.07 1.84
N ASP A 449 -2.00 -37.76 2.98
CA ASP A 449 -1.18 -37.56 4.16
C ASP A 449 -0.02 -38.57 4.17
N THR A 450 1.23 -38.09 4.29
CA THR A 450 2.43 -38.95 4.17
C THR A 450 3.10 -39.35 5.48
N HIS A 451 2.87 -38.66 6.60
CA HIS A 451 3.72 -38.90 7.77
C HIS A 451 3.28 -40.13 8.56
N TYR A 452 2.00 -40.20 8.89
CA TYR A 452 1.47 -41.32 9.64
C TYR A 452 0.49 -42.18 8.82
N GLY A 453 0.44 -41.95 7.50
CA GLY A 453 -0.75 -42.24 6.73
C GLY A 453 -1.92 -41.44 7.31
N THR A 454 -3.15 -41.87 7.07
CA THR A 454 -4.37 -41.23 7.58
C THR A 454 -4.52 -41.26 9.13
N HIS A 455 -3.44 -41.22 9.94
CA HIS A 455 -3.50 -41.60 11.35
C HIS A 455 -2.46 -40.96 12.32
N SER A 456 -2.79 -39.89 13.06
CA SER A 456 -2.16 -39.68 14.40
C SER A 456 -2.84 -38.60 15.26
N TYR A 457 -3.00 -38.87 16.56
CA TYR A 457 -3.23 -37.89 17.64
C TYR A 457 -2.21 -38.19 18.73
N GLU A 458 -1.72 -37.25 19.53
CA GLU A 458 -0.85 -37.51 20.69
C GLU A 458 -1.56 -37.07 21.98
N TYR A 459 -1.75 -37.99 22.94
CA TYR A 459 -2.33 -37.72 24.26
C TYR A 459 -1.28 -37.09 25.20
N GLU A 460 -1.72 -36.43 26.28
CA GLU A 460 -0.86 -35.86 27.33
C GLU A 460 0.07 -36.88 28.02
N ASP A 461 -0.22 -38.18 27.90
CA ASP A 461 0.60 -39.28 28.40
C ASP A 461 1.54 -39.91 27.34
N GLY A 462 1.51 -39.40 26.10
CA GLY A 462 2.27 -39.90 24.96
C GLY A 462 1.61 -41.05 24.17
N SER A 463 0.35 -41.42 24.46
CA SER A 463 -0.38 -42.40 23.63
C SER A 463 -0.99 -41.76 22.37
N MET A 464 -1.52 -42.53 21.41
CA MET A 464 -2.22 -42.00 20.21
C MET A 464 -3.58 -42.69 19.98
N GLU A 465 -4.67 -41.95 19.72
CA GLU A 465 -5.96 -42.49 19.23
C GLU A 465 -6.37 -41.84 17.93
N ILE A 466 -6.60 -42.61 16.88
CA ILE A 466 -6.81 -42.07 15.54
C ILE A 466 -8.30 -42.04 15.14
N LEU A 467 -8.84 -40.83 14.95
CA LEU A 467 -10.02 -40.61 14.09
C LEU A 467 -9.59 -40.34 12.64
N VAL A 468 -9.74 -41.37 11.80
CA VAL A 468 -9.47 -41.34 10.36
C VAL A 468 -10.65 -40.69 9.64
N ASN A 469 -10.37 -39.84 8.66
CA ASN A 469 -11.36 -39.58 7.62
C ASN A 469 -10.75 -39.73 6.23
N ASP A 470 -11.52 -40.32 5.33
CA ASP A 470 -11.15 -40.52 3.92
C ASP A 470 -10.98 -39.18 3.16
N ARG A 471 -11.14 -38.04 3.85
CA ARG A 471 -11.02 -36.69 3.31
C ARG A 471 -9.64 -36.05 3.59
N ASN A 472 -8.77 -36.69 4.38
CA ASN A 472 -7.44 -36.17 4.77
C ASN A 472 -7.49 -34.77 5.39
N ILE A 473 -8.48 -34.54 6.25
CA ILE A 473 -8.60 -33.33 7.07
C ILE A 473 -8.07 -33.65 8.47
N TYR A 474 -7.10 -32.87 8.94
CA TYR A 474 -6.51 -33.01 10.29
C TYR A 474 -7.04 -31.92 11.22
N CYS A 475 -7.51 -32.31 12.41
CA CYS A 475 -7.95 -31.39 13.47
C CYS A 475 -6.95 -31.42 14.63
N SER A 476 -6.23 -30.33 14.89
CA SER A 476 -5.32 -30.22 16.03
C SER A 476 -6.09 -30.23 17.35
N GLN A 477 -5.58 -30.98 18.34
CA GLN A 477 -6.17 -31.11 19.68
C GLN A 477 -5.20 -30.75 20.82
N PHE A 478 -3.97 -30.31 20.52
CA PHE A 478 -2.96 -30.04 21.54
C PHE A 478 -2.33 -28.65 21.41
N PRO A 479 -2.24 -27.86 22.50
CA PRO A 479 -2.82 -28.07 23.85
C PRO A 479 -4.32 -27.72 23.92
N ALA A 480 -4.99 -27.95 25.07
CA ALA A 480 -6.44 -27.83 25.32
C ALA A 480 -7.16 -26.50 24.96
N TYR A 481 -6.50 -25.57 24.25
CA TYR A 481 -7.06 -24.33 23.71
C TYR A 481 -6.93 -24.23 22.18
N THR A 482 -6.54 -25.31 21.50
CA THR A 482 -6.32 -25.33 20.04
C THR A 482 -7.35 -26.16 19.27
N PHE A 483 -8.55 -26.38 19.82
CA PHE A 483 -9.58 -27.18 19.16
C PHE A 483 -10.04 -26.56 17.84
N CYS A 484 -10.13 -27.38 16.81
CA CYS A 484 -10.83 -27.03 15.57
C CYS A 484 -12.30 -27.43 15.68
N THR A 485 -13.22 -26.57 15.26
CA THR A 485 -14.63 -26.91 15.06
C THR A 485 -14.93 -27.01 13.58
N ILE A 486 -15.63 -28.06 13.16
CA ILE A 486 -16.13 -28.22 11.79
C ILE A 486 -17.65 -28.31 11.82
N SER A 487 -18.30 -27.53 10.96
CA SER A 487 -19.76 -27.49 10.77
C SER A 487 -20.11 -27.55 9.29
N GLY A 488 -21.41 -27.60 8.97
CA GLY A 488 -21.91 -27.71 7.59
C GLY A 488 -22.43 -29.12 7.28
N ASP A 489 -22.04 -29.69 6.15
CA ASP A 489 -22.57 -30.98 5.72
C ASP A 489 -22.23 -32.09 6.75
N GLN A 490 -23.16 -33.04 6.91
CA GLN A 490 -23.11 -34.04 7.98
C GLN A 490 -21.83 -34.89 7.96
N GLU A 491 -21.25 -35.11 6.77
CA GLU A 491 -20.02 -35.88 6.61
C GLU A 491 -18.78 -35.16 7.19
N PHE A 492 -18.80 -33.83 7.31
CA PHE A 492 -17.70 -33.03 7.85
C PHE A 492 -17.89 -32.67 9.32
N SER A 493 -19.13 -32.42 9.75
CA SER A 493 -19.44 -31.98 11.12
C SER A 493 -19.16 -33.04 12.20
N SER A 494 -18.93 -34.29 11.81
CA SER A 494 -18.52 -35.37 12.71
C SER A 494 -17.01 -35.64 12.72
N LEU A 495 -16.22 -34.91 11.92
CA LEU A 495 -14.78 -35.17 11.75
C LEU A 495 -13.92 -34.67 12.91
N CYS A 496 -14.19 -33.46 13.40
CA CYS A 496 -13.56 -32.96 14.63
C CYS A 496 -14.55 -33.18 15.78
N GLY A 497 -14.35 -34.24 16.57
CA GLY A 497 -15.21 -34.55 17.71
C GLY A 497 -15.01 -33.62 18.90
N GLU A 498 -16.06 -33.44 19.71
CA GLU A 498 -15.92 -32.93 21.08
C GLU A 498 -15.03 -33.90 21.87
N VAL A 499 -13.90 -33.42 22.37
CA VAL A 499 -13.16 -34.15 23.40
C VAL A 499 -14.05 -34.15 24.65
N TYR A 500 -14.39 -35.34 25.15
CA TYR A 500 -14.91 -35.49 26.50
C TYR A 500 -13.83 -34.99 27.47
N VAL A 501 -13.86 -33.69 27.78
CA VAL A 501 -13.06 -33.16 28.87
C VAL A 501 -13.64 -33.80 30.12
N VAL A 502 -12.88 -34.73 30.72
CA VAL A 502 -13.14 -35.12 32.10
C VAL A 502 -13.09 -33.81 32.86
N ASN A 503 -14.25 -33.30 33.26
CA ASN A 503 -14.41 -32.04 33.99
C ASN A 503 -13.48 -32.06 35.20
N LYS A 504 -12.26 -31.56 35.06
CA LYS A 504 -11.51 -31.02 36.17
C LYS A 504 -12.13 -29.65 36.34
N PRO A 505 -12.90 -29.39 37.42
CA PRO A 505 -13.64 -28.15 37.54
C PRO A 505 -12.64 -26.99 37.50
N SER A 506 -12.60 -26.28 36.37
CA SER A 506 -11.91 -25.01 36.21
C SER A 506 -12.78 -23.90 36.81
N GLY A 507 -13.12 -24.07 38.08
CA GLY A 507 -13.62 -23.02 38.95
C GLY A 507 -12.56 -22.77 40.02
N LEU A 508 -12.36 -21.49 40.36
CA LEU A 508 -11.65 -21.12 41.59
C LEU A 508 -12.17 -21.99 42.73
N SER A 509 -11.28 -22.66 43.47
CA SER A 509 -11.70 -23.43 44.64
C SER A 509 -12.55 -22.52 45.55
N LYS A 510 -13.49 -23.09 46.30
CA LYS A 510 -14.33 -22.31 47.23
C LYS A 510 -13.49 -21.39 48.13
N GLY A 511 -12.26 -21.81 48.46
CA GLY A 511 -11.29 -20.99 49.19
C GLY A 511 -10.72 -19.80 48.40
N GLN A 512 -10.42 -19.96 47.11
CA GLN A 512 -9.96 -18.85 46.26
C GLN A 512 -11.06 -17.83 45.99
N LEU A 513 -12.30 -18.29 45.74
CA LEU A 513 -13.45 -17.39 45.58
C LEU A 513 -13.75 -16.64 46.88
N ALA A 514 -13.69 -17.33 48.03
CA ALA A 514 -13.82 -16.69 49.34
C ALA A 514 -12.70 -15.66 49.57
N GLY A 515 -11.45 -15.95 49.18
CA GLY A 515 -10.32 -15.03 49.29
C GLY A 515 -10.52 -13.75 48.48
N ILE A 516 -11.00 -13.85 47.23
CA ILE A 516 -11.29 -12.69 46.37
C ILE A 516 -12.43 -11.84 46.95
N ILE A 517 -13.51 -12.47 47.43
CA ILE A 517 -14.64 -11.77 48.03
C ILE A 517 -14.21 -11.03 49.31
N ILE A 518 -13.49 -11.72 50.20
CA ILE A 518 -12.98 -11.12 51.45
C ILE A 518 -12.01 -9.97 51.14
N GLY A 519 -11.08 -10.17 50.20
CA GLY A 519 -10.13 -9.14 49.79
C GLY A 519 -10.82 -7.91 49.19
N SER A 520 -11.86 -8.10 48.38
CA SER A 520 -12.63 -7.01 47.78
C SER A 520 -13.43 -6.22 48.83
N ILE A 521 -14.05 -6.92 49.79
CA ILE A 521 -14.78 -6.29 50.90
C ILE A 521 -13.82 -5.50 51.81
N MET A 522 -12.68 -6.09 52.17
CA MET A 522 -11.66 -5.40 52.98
C MET A 522 -11.07 -4.20 52.25
N GLY A 523 -10.77 -4.32 50.96
CA GLY A 523 -10.28 -3.22 50.13
C GLY A 523 -11.29 -2.07 50.06
N ALA A 524 -12.57 -2.37 49.83
CA ALA A 524 -13.64 -1.38 49.85
C ALA A 524 -13.80 -0.70 51.22
N ALA A 525 -13.66 -1.45 52.33
CA ALA A 525 -13.73 -0.90 53.67
C ALA A 525 -12.55 0.04 53.98
N VAL A 526 -11.34 -0.30 53.56
CA VAL A 526 -10.15 0.56 53.72
C VAL A 526 -10.31 1.85 52.92
N LEU A 527 -10.80 1.76 51.68
CA LEU A 527 -11.08 2.94 50.85
C LEU A 527 -12.17 3.82 51.47
N ALA A 528 -13.27 3.23 51.93
CA ALA A 528 -14.36 3.96 52.59
C ALA A 528 -13.88 4.65 53.88
N PHE A 529 -13.03 3.99 54.68
CA PHE A 529 -12.43 4.60 55.87
C PHE A 529 -11.48 5.73 55.50
N GLY A 530 -10.62 5.55 54.49
CA GLY A 530 -9.72 6.58 53.98
C GLY A 530 -10.48 7.83 53.49
N PHE A 531 -11.55 7.63 52.72
CA PHE A 531 -12.44 8.72 52.30
C PHE A 531 -13.13 9.38 53.49
N GLY A 532 -13.61 8.62 54.48
CA GLY A 532 -14.21 9.16 55.69
C GLY A 532 -13.25 10.04 56.50
N VAL A 533 -11.98 9.64 56.64
CA VAL A 533 -10.94 10.43 57.32
C VAL A 533 -10.63 11.71 56.56
N LEU A 534 -10.52 11.64 55.22
CA LEU A 534 -10.30 12.81 54.38
C LEU A 534 -11.47 13.80 54.44
N TRP A 535 -12.70 13.29 54.40
CA TRP A 535 -13.90 14.10 54.51
C TRP A 535 -13.99 14.76 55.88
N ALA A 536 -13.75 14.03 56.97
CA ALA A 536 -13.70 14.60 58.31
C ALA A 536 -12.61 15.69 58.45
N LYS A 537 -11.43 15.52 57.83
CA LYS A 537 -10.40 16.56 57.78
C LYS A 537 -10.85 17.82 57.03
N SER A 538 -11.55 17.65 55.90
CA SER A 538 -12.09 18.77 55.11
C SER A 538 -13.18 19.52 55.90
N THR A 539 -14.11 18.80 56.53
CA THR A 539 -15.20 19.42 57.31
C THR A 539 -14.66 20.15 58.55
N ILE A 540 -13.68 19.57 59.24
CA ILE A 540 -13.00 20.25 60.36
C ILE A 540 -12.28 21.51 59.87
N SER A 541 -11.60 21.45 58.72
CA SER A 541 -10.95 22.64 58.14
C SER A 541 -11.97 23.75 57.86
N GLU A 542 -13.10 23.44 57.23
CA GLU A 542 -14.14 24.42 56.88
C GLU A 542 -14.83 25.03 58.12
N ILE A 543 -15.04 24.25 59.19
CA ILE A 543 -15.63 24.76 60.45
C ILE A 543 -14.68 25.73 61.17
N PHE A 544 -13.37 25.50 61.12
CA PHE A 544 -12.38 26.32 61.85
C PHE A 544 -11.79 27.48 61.04
N THR A 545 -12.07 27.56 59.73
CA THR A 545 -11.57 28.66 58.88
C THR A 545 -12.14 30.04 59.30
N PRO A 546 -13.43 30.18 59.66
CA PRO A 546 -13.96 31.47 60.16
C PRO A 546 -13.36 31.87 61.51
N LEU A 547 -13.03 30.91 62.39
CA LEU A 547 -12.44 31.20 63.70
C LEU A 547 -11.00 31.72 63.62
N LYS A 548 -10.25 31.35 62.57
CA LYS A 548 -8.89 31.88 62.32
C LYS A 548 -8.89 33.27 61.69
N ALA A 549 -9.93 33.62 60.92
CA ALA A 549 -10.05 34.95 60.33
C ALA A 549 -10.38 36.01 61.40
N THR A 550 -11.19 35.69 62.41
CA THR A 550 -11.52 36.63 63.49
C THR A 550 -10.39 36.86 64.49
N ILE A 551 -9.42 35.95 64.59
CA ILE A 551 -8.23 36.13 65.47
C ILE A 551 -7.17 37.01 64.81
N ASN A 552 -7.11 37.04 63.48
CA ASN A 552 -6.09 37.80 62.74
C ASN A 552 -6.51 39.25 62.40
N GLU A 553 -7.79 39.61 62.55
CA GLU A 553 -8.25 41.01 62.35
C GLU A 553 -8.03 41.89 63.59
N ASP A 554 -7.71 41.32 64.76
CA ASP A 554 -7.40 42.06 65.99
C ASP A 554 -5.88 42.38 66.17
N GLU A 555 -4.99 41.88 65.31
CA GLU A 555 -3.53 42.12 65.41
C GLU A 555 -3.00 43.26 64.50
N ASP A 556 -3.81 43.83 63.60
CA ASP A 556 -3.37 44.84 62.63
C ASP A 556 -3.71 46.32 63.03
N GLU A 557 -4.22 46.58 64.24
CA GLU A 557 -4.42 47.95 64.78
C GLU A 557 -3.29 48.48 65.70
N GLU A 558 -2.26 47.70 66.04
CA GLU A 558 -1.09 48.16 66.83
C GLU A 558 0.21 48.14 66.02
N ASN A 559 0.42 49.13 65.14
CA ASN A 559 1.75 49.73 64.91
C ASN A 559 1.68 50.96 64.00
N SER A 560 1.23 52.08 64.57
CA SER A 560 1.54 53.40 64.05
C SER A 560 2.60 54.07 64.94
N GLY A 561 3.70 54.48 64.31
CA GLY A 561 4.46 55.65 64.75
C GLY A 561 5.73 55.38 65.57
N GLY A 562 6.85 55.80 64.98
CA GLY A 562 7.71 56.75 65.69
C GLY A 562 9.12 56.28 65.97
N GLU A 563 10.03 56.66 65.07
CA GLU A 563 11.40 57.02 65.45
C GLU A 563 11.38 57.96 66.68
N VAL A 564 12.37 57.84 67.58
CA VAL A 564 13.36 58.90 67.84
C VAL A 564 14.33 58.48 68.96
N LYS A 565 15.59 58.83 68.70
CA LYS A 565 16.78 58.77 69.55
C LYS A 565 16.66 59.57 70.86
N HIS A 566 17.22 59.00 71.92
CA HIS A 566 17.92 59.62 73.07
C HIS A 566 17.53 61.03 73.51
N LEU A 567 16.85 61.13 74.66
CA LEU A 567 17.43 61.55 75.95
C LEU A 567 16.50 61.20 77.11
#